data_AF-A0A355E795-F1
#
_entry.id   AF-A0A355E795-F1
#
_cell.length_a   1.000
_cell.length_b   1.000
_cell.length_c   1.000
_cell.angle_alpha   90.00
_cell.angle_beta   90.00
_cell.angle_gamma   90.00
#
_symmetry.space_group_name_H-M   'P 1'
#
loop_
_entity.id
_entity.type
_entity.pdbx_description
1 polymer ?
#
loop_
_entity_poly.entity_id
_entity_poly.type
_entity_poly.pdbx_seq_one_letter_code
_entity_poly.pdbx_strand_id
1 'polypeptide(L)'
;MRFAARAVLPLLALLAAGCVEAFRIPAPSWPPLPDGHFMHVGTFLQVSGTAKLPPGMTGETQRRAEGRDAAIMDAWERLQRYLESLPLPEGGTVGERCAASGPLQTSLVNLVRSSELVSTEFAGDRVAAVLRLDKTRINRFLGTQFRRSSALP
;
A
#
# COMPACT_ATOMS: atom_id res chain seq x y z
N MET A 1 -57.82 -34.67 -26.01
CA MET A 1 -57.57 -33.21 -25.91
C MET A 1 -58.16 -32.75 -24.59
N ARG A 2 -57.48 -32.19 -23.57
CA ARG A 2 -56.17 -31.55 -23.39
C ARG A 2 -55.73 -31.79 -21.93
N PHE A 3 -54.44 -32.03 -21.68
CA PHE A 3 -53.85 -32.05 -20.34
C PHE A 3 -53.62 -30.61 -19.86
N ALA A 4 -54.08 -30.27 -18.66
CA ALA A 4 -53.78 -29.00 -17.99
C ALA A 4 -52.57 -29.19 -17.06
N ALA A 5 -51.38 -28.85 -17.55
CA ALA A 5 -50.19 -28.76 -16.71
C ALA A 5 -50.27 -27.45 -15.90
N ARG A 6 -50.61 -27.57 -14.62
CA ARG A 6 -50.57 -26.45 -13.65
C ARG A 6 -49.12 -26.03 -13.42
N ALA A 7 -48.83 -24.78 -13.75
CA ALA A 7 -47.59 -24.09 -13.48
C ALA A 7 -47.34 -24.00 -11.96
N VAL A 8 -46.36 -24.74 -11.47
CA VAL A 8 -45.84 -24.65 -10.09
C VAL A 8 -44.33 -24.43 -10.21
N LEU A 9 -43.88 -23.30 -10.75
CA LEU A 9 -42.44 -23.03 -10.93
C LEU A 9 -42.11 -21.53 -11.12
N PRO A 10 -42.53 -20.60 -10.22
CA PRO A 10 -41.75 -19.36 -10.10
C PRO A 10 -41.29 -19.02 -8.67
N LEU A 11 -41.72 -19.73 -7.63
CA LEU A 11 -41.46 -19.30 -6.25
C LEU A 11 -40.05 -19.65 -5.70
N LEU A 12 -39.38 -20.65 -6.28
CA LEU A 12 -38.06 -21.11 -5.81
C LEU A 12 -36.88 -20.26 -6.34
N ALA A 13 -37.08 -19.50 -7.41
CA ALA A 13 -36.02 -18.67 -8.00
C ALA A 13 -35.76 -17.36 -7.24
N LEU A 14 -36.76 -16.83 -6.52
CA LEU A 14 -36.59 -15.59 -5.74
C LEU A 14 -35.85 -15.76 -4.42
N LEU A 15 -35.81 -16.97 -3.85
CA LEU A 15 -35.10 -17.25 -2.61
C LEU A 15 -33.58 -17.47 -2.79
N ALA A 16 -33.14 -17.87 -4.00
CA ALA A 16 -31.72 -18.03 -4.30
C ALA A 16 -31.00 -16.70 -4.59
N ALA A 17 -31.72 -15.66 -5.02
CA ALA A 17 -31.14 -14.34 -5.31
C ALA A 17 -30.92 -13.49 -4.05
N GLY A 18 -31.68 -13.71 -2.97
CA GLY A 18 -31.59 -12.92 -1.74
C GLY A 18 -30.43 -13.30 -0.80
N CYS A 19 -29.87 -14.51 -0.93
CA CYS A 19 -28.84 -14.99 0.00
C CYS A 19 -27.40 -14.66 -0.41
N VAL A 20 -27.15 -14.21 -1.64
CA VAL A 20 -25.78 -13.97 -2.14
C VAL A 20 -25.26 -12.58 -1.74
N GLU A 21 -26.13 -11.65 -1.37
CA GLU A 21 -25.75 -10.27 -1.04
C GLU A 21 -25.30 -10.06 0.42
N ALA A 22 -25.52 -11.03 1.30
CA ALA A 22 -25.30 -10.89 2.74
C ALA A 22 -23.85 -11.14 3.22
N PHE A 23 -22.93 -11.52 2.33
CA PHE A 23 -21.55 -11.88 2.72
C PHE A 23 -20.47 -11.15 1.90
N ARG A 24 -20.64 -9.84 1.68
CA ARG A 24 -19.48 -9.00 1.30
C ARG A 24 -18.68 -8.69 2.55
N ILE A 25 -17.57 -9.39 2.76
CA ILE A 25 -16.55 -8.99 3.74
C ILE A 25 -16.18 -7.54 3.40
N PRO A 26 -16.40 -6.57 4.32
CA PRO A 26 -16.08 -5.19 4.05
C PRO A 26 -14.59 -5.08 3.73
N ALA A 27 -14.26 -4.40 2.64
CA ALA A 27 -12.88 -4.21 2.24
C ALA A 27 -12.09 -3.54 3.38
N PRO A 28 -10.88 -4.02 3.71
CA PRO A 28 -10.15 -3.54 4.87
C PRO A 28 -9.88 -2.03 4.74
N SER A 29 -9.90 -1.30 5.84
CA SER A 29 -9.45 0.10 5.83
C SER A 29 -7.93 0.15 5.83
N TRP A 30 -7.35 1.19 5.23
CA TRP A 30 -5.93 1.49 5.44
C TRP A 30 -5.64 1.58 6.95
N PRO A 31 -4.62 0.88 7.46
CA PRO A 31 -4.22 1.02 8.85
C PRO A 31 -3.72 2.45 9.12
N PRO A 32 -3.69 2.87 10.39
CA PRO A 32 -3.15 4.17 10.75
C PRO A 32 -1.69 4.29 10.29
N LEU A 33 -1.33 5.49 9.87
CA LEU A 33 0.04 5.80 9.47
C LEU A 33 0.94 5.80 10.72
N PRO A 34 2.15 5.23 10.65
CA PRO A 34 2.96 4.96 11.83
C PRO A 34 3.56 6.23 12.44
N ASP A 35 3.86 7.24 11.62
CA ASP A 35 4.49 8.49 12.04
C ASP A 35 4.19 9.64 11.06
N GLY A 36 4.71 10.83 11.35
CA GLY A 36 4.56 12.03 10.53
C GLY A 36 5.29 12.01 9.18
N HIS A 37 5.98 10.91 8.82
CA HIS A 37 6.62 10.79 7.52
C HIS A 37 5.68 10.34 6.42
N PHE A 38 4.50 9.82 6.77
CA PHE A 38 3.53 9.32 5.81
C PHE A 38 2.36 10.26 5.63
N MET A 39 1.83 10.28 4.40
CA MET A 39 0.61 11.02 4.10
C MET A 39 -0.21 10.35 3.00
N HIS A 40 -1.53 10.42 3.12
CA HIS A 40 -2.44 10.07 2.03
C HIS A 40 -2.70 11.29 1.15
N VAL A 41 -2.19 11.28 -0.09
CA VAL A 41 -2.39 12.39 -1.04
C VAL A 41 -3.11 11.87 -2.28
N GLY A 42 -4.41 12.16 -2.40
CA GLY A 42 -5.23 11.63 -3.48
C GLY A 42 -5.17 10.10 -3.58
N THR A 43 -4.77 9.61 -4.75
CA THR A 43 -4.56 8.19 -5.08
C THR A 43 -3.20 7.65 -4.63
N PHE A 44 -2.34 8.47 -4.04
CA PHE A 44 -1.00 8.09 -3.62
C PHE A 44 -0.89 7.92 -2.10
N LEU A 45 0.01 7.02 -1.71
CA LEU A 45 0.65 7.03 -0.40
C LEU A 45 2.00 7.73 -0.56
N GLN A 46 2.21 8.81 0.17
CA GLN A 46 3.49 9.49 0.24
C GLN A 46 4.24 9.08 1.50
N VAL A 47 5.56 9.02 1.36
CA VAL A 47 6.50 8.78 2.45
C VAL A 47 7.68 9.74 2.28
N SER A 48 8.17 10.29 3.38
CA SER A 48 9.41 11.05 3.40
C SER A 48 10.51 10.24 4.08
N GLY A 49 11.71 10.31 3.52
CA GLY A 49 12.93 9.83 4.16
C GLY A 49 13.88 10.98 4.40
N THR A 50 14.77 10.83 5.37
CA THR A 50 15.72 11.88 5.75
C THR A 50 17.11 11.32 5.93
N ALA A 51 18.11 12.12 5.60
CA ALA A 51 19.50 11.78 5.83
C ALA A 51 20.32 13.02 6.21
N LYS A 52 21.50 12.76 6.80
CA LYS A 52 22.55 13.77 6.95
C LYS A 52 23.50 13.68 5.77
N LEU A 53 24.03 14.81 5.34
CA LEU A 53 25.09 14.82 4.33
C LEU A 53 26.36 14.20 4.93
N PRO A 54 27.05 13.29 4.20
CA PRO A 54 28.24 12.64 4.71
C PRO A 54 29.34 13.66 5.03
N PRO A 55 29.93 13.63 6.24
CA PRO A 55 31.03 14.51 6.58
C PRO A 55 32.29 14.08 5.83
N GLY A 56 33.10 15.06 5.40
CA GLY A 56 34.45 14.78 4.88
C GLY A 56 34.56 14.55 3.36
N MET A 57 33.50 14.76 2.57
CA MET A 57 33.66 14.87 1.12
C MET A 57 34.01 16.30 0.72
N THR A 58 34.97 16.42 -0.18
CA THR A 58 35.48 17.70 -0.69
C THR A 58 34.51 18.35 -1.68
N GLY A 59 33.68 17.57 -2.39
CA GLY A 59 32.70 18.08 -3.35
C GLY A 59 31.30 18.21 -2.76
N GLU A 60 30.76 19.43 -2.66
CA GLU A 60 29.39 19.69 -2.22
C GLU A 60 28.35 18.93 -3.08
N THR A 61 28.57 18.86 -4.39
CA THR A 61 27.71 18.11 -5.32
C THR A 61 27.66 16.62 -4.97
N GLN A 62 28.81 16.01 -4.69
CA GLN A 62 28.89 14.60 -4.32
C GLN A 62 28.20 14.37 -2.97
N ARG A 63 28.47 15.24 -1.99
CA ARG A 63 27.84 15.20 -0.67
C ARG A 63 26.32 15.24 -0.75
N ARG A 64 25.78 16.13 -1.59
CA ARG A 64 24.33 16.24 -1.82
C ARG A 64 23.75 15.04 -2.54
N ALA A 65 24.46 14.48 -3.52
CA ALA A 65 24.01 13.29 -4.24
C ALA A 65 23.92 12.09 -3.29
N GLU A 66 24.97 11.81 -2.52
CA GLU A 66 24.98 10.70 -1.56
C GLU A 66 23.96 10.89 -0.43
N GLY A 67 23.82 12.12 0.07
CA GLY A 67 22.79 12.44 1.05
C GLY A 67 21.38 12.19 0.50
N ARG A 68 21.08 12.63 -0.73
CA ARG A 68 19.79 12.38 -1.38
C ARG A 68 19.54 10.88 -1.50
N ASP A 69 20.52 10.13 -1.97
CA ASP A 69 20.37 8.69 -2.18
C ASP A 69 20.15 7.97 -0.84
N ALA A 70 20.81 8.42 0.24
CA ALA A 70 20.54 7.96 1.60
C ALA A 70 19.12 8.29 2.09
N ALA A 71 18.61 9.49 1.80
CA ALA A 71 17.23 9.87 2.13
C ALA A 71 16.19 9.05 1.34
N ILE A 72 16.48 8.72 0.08
CA ILE A 72 15.64 7.82 -0.74
C ILE A 72 15.63 6.41 -0.14
N MET A 73 16.79 5.90 0.29
CA MET A 73 16.87 4.59 0.95
C MET A 73 16.08 4.55 2.26
N ASP A 74 16.16 5.60 3.10
CA ASP A 74 15.35 5.72 4.32
C ASP A 74 13.85 5.74 3.99
N ALA A 75 13.44 6.48 2.95
CA ALA A 75 12.05 6.52 2.50
C ALA A 75 11.55 5.14 2.01
N TRP A 76 12.37 4.40 1.26
CA TRP A 76 12.07 3.04 0.83
C TRP A 76 11.96 2.07 2.00
N GLU A 77 12.87 2.13 2.96
CA GLU A 77 12.84 1.27 4.14
C GLU A 77 11.57 1.50 4.97
N ARG A 78 11.22 2.77 5.20
CA ARG A 78 9.95 3.15 5.87
C ARG A 78 8.76 2.58 5.12
N LEU A 79 8.69 2.81 3.81
CA LEU A 79 7.58 2.32 2.98
C LEU A 79 7.48 0.80 3.02
N GLN A 80 8.60 0.09 2.92
CA GLN A 80 8.64 -1.36 2.99
C GLN A 80 8.09 -1.85 4.33
N ARG A 81 8.58 -1.32 5.47
CA ARG A 81 8.09 -1.70 6.81
C ARG A 81 6.60 -1.44 6.97
N TYR A 82 6.10 -0.31 6.45
CA TYR A 82 4.67 -0.03 6.46
C TYR A 82 3.89 -1.06 5.64
N LEU A 83 4.33 -1.37 4.41
CA LEU A 83 3.68 -2.36 3.57
C LEU A 83 3.73 -3.77 4.19
N GLU A 84 4.82 -4.15 4.82
CA GLU A 84 4.98 -5.41 5.56
C GLU A 84 4.00 -5.51 6.74
N SER A 85 3.68 -4.38 7.38
CA SER A 85 2.71 -4.33 8.48
C SER A 85 1.24 -4.43 8.03
N LEU A 86 0.95 -4.35 6.73
CA LEU A 86 -0.43 -4.36 6.25
C LEU A 86 -1.09 -5.74 6.52
N PRO A 87 -2.35 -5.74 6.98
CA PRO A 87 -3.08 -6.99 7.20
C PRO A 87 -3.52 -7.61 5.87
N LEU A 88 -3.50 -8.94 5.81
CA LEU A 88 -4.03 -9.70 4.68
C LEU A 88 -5.45 -10.22 4.98
N PRO A 89 -6.35 -10.32 3.98
CA PRO A 89 -7.71 -10.83 4.16
C PRO A 89 -7.80 -12.24 4.77
N GLU A 90 -6.87 -13.11 4.42
CA GLU A 90 -6.74 -14.49 4.91
C GLU A 90 -6.12 -14.59 6.32
N GLY A 91 -5.76 -13.46 6.94
CA GLY A 91 -5.11 -13.39 8.24
C GLY A 91 -3.59 -13.21 8.14
N GLY A 92 -3.01 -12.70 9.22
CA GLY A 92 -1.59 -12.33 9.28
C GLY A 92 -1.26 -11.04 8.54
N THR A 93 0.03 -10.80 8.36
CA THR A 93 0.58 -9.60 7.71
C THR A 93 1.30 -9.93 6.41
N VAL A 94 1.49 -8.90 5.57
CA VAL A 94 2.29 -9.02 4.34
C VAL A 94 3.70 -9.49 4.66
N GLY A 95 4.32 -9.00 5.73
CA GLY A 95 5.67 -9.36 6.15
C GLY A 95 5.79 -10.84 6.50
N GLU A 96 4.84 -11.39 7.27
CA GLU A 96 4.79 -12.82 7.59
C GLU A 96 4.70 -13.68 6.31
N ARG A 97 3.87 -13.26 5.35
CA ARG A 97 3.73 -13.98 4.08
C ARG A 97 4.98 -13.88 3.21
N CYS A 98 5.65 -12.73 3.21
CA CYS A 98 6.90 -12.53 2.47
C CYS A 98 8.03 -13.37 3.08
N ALA A 99 8.10 -13.48 4.41
CA ALA A 99 9.07 -14.36 5.08
C ALA A 99 8.90 -15.83 4.68
N ALA A 100 7.66 -16.26 4.43
CA ALA A 100 7.36 -17.60 3.93
C ALA A 100 7.58 -17.78 2.41
N SER A 101 7.77 -16.71 1.64
CA SER A 101 7.84 -16.74 0.18
C SER A 101 8.82 -15.71 -0.40
N GLY A 102 10.02 -16.18 -0.77
CA GLY A 102 11.05 -15.35 -1.42
C GLY A 102 10.59 -14.59 -2.68
N PRO A 103 9.79 -15.19 -3.59
CA PRO A 103 9.23 -14.47 -4.74
C PRO A 103 8.31 -13.31 -4.35
N LEU A 104 7.54 -13.46 -3.26
CA LEU A 104 6.66 -12.40 -2.76
C LEU A 104 7.49 -11.26 -2.15
N GLN A 105 8.52 -11.58 -1.35
CA GLN A 105 9.46 -10.58 -0.84
C GLN A 105 10.11 -9.78 -1.98
N THR A 106 10.52 -10.47 -3.05
CA THR A 106 11.13 -9.82 -4.23
C THR A 106 10.13 -8.88 -4.92
N SER A 107 8.88 -9.32 -5.05
CA SER A 107 7.80 -8.52 -5.63
C SER A 107 7.47 -7.28 -4.78
N LEU A 108 7.49 -7.42 -3.45
CA LEU A 108 7.33 -6.30 -2.52
C LEU A 108 8.45 -5.26 -2.67
N VAL A 109 9.71 -5.73 -2.68
CA VAL A 109 10.88 -4.85 -2.87
C VAL A 109 10.78 -4.11 -4.21
N ASN A 110 10.38 -4.80 -5.28
CA ASN A 110 10.19 -4.18 -6.60
C ASN A 110 9.05 -3.15 -6.60
N LEU A 111 7.96 -3.42 -5.88
CA LEU A 111 6.87 -2.46 -5.69
C LEU A 111 7.37 -1.20 -4.99
N VAL A 112 8.09 -1.33 -3.87
CA VAL A 112 8.66 -0.20 -3.11
C VAL A 112 9.61 0.61 -3.98
N ARG A 113 10.52 -0.04 -4.71
CA ARG A 113 11.50 0.62 -5.61
C ARG A 113 10.87 1.29 -6.81
N SER A 114 9.65 0.92 -7.16
CA SER A 114 8.90 1.56 -8.25
C SER A 114 8.11 2.80 -7.81
N SER A 115 8.33 3.26 -6.57
CA SER A 115 7.85 4.56 -6.11
C SER A 115 8.54 5.70 -6.86
N GLU A 116 7.81 6.79 -7.05
CA GLU A 116 8.28 7.97 -7.76
C GLU A 116 8.86 8.98 -6.78
N LEU A 117 10.04 9.52 -7.08
CA LEU A 117 10.60 10.66 -6.36
C LEU A 117 9.83 11.93 -6.74
N VAL A 118 9.21 12.57 -5.74
CA VAL A 118 8.40 13.77 -5.90
C VAL A 118 9.23 15.02 -5.67
N SER A 119 10.01 15.04 -4.59
CA SER A 119 10.85 16.17 -4.23
C SER A 119 12.09 15.74 -3.46
N THR A 120 13.10 16.59 -3.50
CA THR A 120 14.28 16.52 -2.64
C THR A 120 14.57 17.91 -2.12
N GLU A 121 14.65 18.05 -0.81
CA GLU A 121 14.87 19.33 -0.15
C GLU A 121 16.11 19.25 0.74
N PHE A 122 16.95 20.29 0.69
CA PHE A 122 18.16 20.39 1.48
C PHE A 122 18.01 21.52 2.49
N ALA A 123 18.30 21.24 3.75
CA ALA A 123 18.28 22.20 4.85
C ALA A 123 19.57 22.06 5.67
N GLY A 124 20.57 22.91 5.34
CA GLY A 124 21.92 22.78 5.89
C GLY A 124 22.53 21.42 5.53
N ASP A 125 22.99 20.70 6.54
CA ASP A 125 23.58 19.35 6.41
C ASP A 125 22.54 18.22 6.43
N ARG A 126 21.26 18.54 6.23
CA ARG A 126 20.20 17.55 6.13
C ARG A 126 19.52 17.60 4.78
N VAL A 127 19.01 16.45 4.38
CA VAL A 127 18.24 16.28 3.16
C VAL A 127 17.02 15.43 3.45
N ALA A 128 15.90 15.81 2.84
CA ALA A 128 14.66 15.07 2.84
C ALA A 128 14.32 14.67 1.40
N ALA A 129 13.88 13.43 1.20
CA ALA A 129 13.37 12.94 -0.08
C ALA A 129 11.93 12.47 0.12
N VAL A 130 11.02 12.91 -0.74
CA VAL A 130 9.61 12.51 -0.70
C VAL A 130 9.34 11.56 -1.86
N LEU A 131 8.88 10.36 -1.54
CA LEU A 131 8.47 9.35 -2.50
C LEU A 131 6.95 9.21 -2.49
N ARG A 132 6.37 8.81 -3.62
CA ARG A 132 4.96 8.43 -3.72
C ARG A 132 4.78 7.07 -4.38
N LEU A 133 3.80 6.32 -3.90
CA LEU A 133 3.39 5.06 -4.48
C LEU A 133 1.87 5.06 -4.70
N ASP A 134 1.43 4.65 -5.89
CA ASP A 134 0.02 4.58 -6.24
C ASP A 134 -0.68 3.47 -5.42
N LYS A 135 -1.75 3.83 -4.72
CA LYS A 135 -2.55 2.92 -3.89
C LYS A 135 -3.16 1.78 -4.69
N THR A 136 -3.49 1.99 -5.96
CA THR A 136 -3.98 0.97 -6.89
C THR A 136 -2.93 -0.10 -7.13
N ARG A 137 -1.64 0.27 -7.19
CA ARG A 137 -0.54 -0.69 -7.35
C ARG A 137 -0.34 -1.51 -6.08
N ILE A 138 -0.46 -0.87 -4.90
CA ILE A 138 -0.44 -1.56 -3.61
C ILE A 138 -1.62 -2.53 -3.50
N ASN A 139 -2.83 -2.06 -3.77
CA ASN A 139 -4.05 -2.87 -3.79
C ASN A 139 -3.93 -4.08 -4.72
N ARG A 140 -3.41 -3.87 -5.94
CA ARG A 140 -3.17 -4.96 -6.91
C ARG A 140 -2.17 -5.98 -6.38
N PHE A 141 -1.07 -5.53 -5.78
CA PHE A 141 -0.06 -6.41 -5.18
C PHE A 141 -0.66 -7.27 -4.05
N LEU A 142 -1.54 -6.68 -3.24
CA LEU A 142 -2.15 -7.33 -2.08
C LEU A 142 -3.42 -8.11 -2.40
N GLY A 143 -3.91 -8.07 -3.65
CA GLY A 143 -5.16 -8.72 -4.03
C GLY A 143 -6.38 -8.19 -3.27
N THR A 144 -6.31 -6.96 -2.74
CA THR A 144 -7.36 -6.35 -1.91
C THR A 144 -7.63 -4.91 -2.33
N GLN A 145 -8.74 -4.34 -1.88
CA GLN A 145 -9.08 -2.93 -2.10
C GLN A 145 -9.18 -2.23 -0.76
N PHE A 146 -8.09 -1.61 -0.30
CA PHE A 146 -8.15 -0.85 0.95
C PHE A 146 -9.04 0.39 0.79
N ARG A 147 -10.05 0.52 1.65
CA ARG A 147 -10.86 1.74 1.78
C ARG A 147 -10.07 2.78 2.55
N ARG A 148 -10.21 4.08 2.20
CA ARG A 148 -9.78 5.13 3.13
C ARG A 148 -10.56 4.94 4.43
N SER A 149 -9.85 4.76 5.53
CA SER A 149 -10.45 4.94 6.85
C SER A 149 -11.02 6.36 6.89
N SER A 150 -12.33 6.48 7.06
CA SER A 150 -12.99 7.77 7.32
C SER A 150 -12.78 8.23 8.77
N ALA A 151 -11.98 7.52 9.56
CA ALA A 151 -11.62 7.93 10.90
C ALA A 151 -10.53 9.01 10.83
N LEU A 152 -10.97 10.25 10.65
CA LEU A 152 -10.34 11.38 11.30
C LEU A 152 -11.27 11.79 12.47
N PRO A 153 -10.72 12.16 13.64
CA PRO A 153 -11.48 12.81 14.71
C PRO A 153 -12.06 14.17 14.26
#